data_AF-A0AAV9UGW6-F1
#
_entry.id   AF-A0AAV9UGW6-F1
#
_cell.length_a   1.000
_cell.length_b   1.000
_cell.length_c   1.000
_cell.angle_alpha   90.00
_cell.angle_beta   90.00
_cell.angle_gamma   90.00
#
_symmetry.space_group_name_H-M   'P 1'
#
loop_
_entity.id
_entity.type
_entity.pdbx_description
1 polymer ?
#
loop_
_entity_poly.entity_id
_entity_poly.type
_entity_poly.pdbx_seq_one_letter_code
_entity_poly.pdbx_strand_id
1 'polypeptide(L)'
;MQPVIDRLIVDDLRKPEVRKRITSASTLYFPPKEMLPLNEFACELVARGKTSEEQLKHALFPNRPLYQVVGEDSIEGAYSDHAKGVIAATSNRKVSPKYPIYRASPAMQKTVEQIYLENDVRADYLQSPASFAVSISNLTDLETAALASGDFTKVYAAMKSGNLDQAIGK
;
A
#
# COMPACT_ATOMS: atom_id res chain seq x y z
N MET A 1 -23.56 0.58 5.71
CA MET A 1 -24.29 1.57 4.88
C MET A 1 -23.69 1.52 3.48
N GLN A 2 -24.48 1.27 2.44
CA GLN A 2 -23.96 1.12 1.09
C GLN A 2 -23.87 2.51 0.43
N PRO A 3 -22.76 2.87 -0.23
CA PRO A 3 -22.65 4.16 -0.90
C PRO A 3 -23.62 4.23 -2.08
N VAL A 4 -24.28 5.38 -2.26
CA VAL A 4 -25.09 5.66 -3.45
C VAL A 4 -24.16 6.17 -4.55
N ILE A 5 -24.10 5.45 -5.68
CA ILE A 5 -23.27 5.80 -6.83
C ILE A 5 -24.18 5.89 -8.06
N ASP A 6 -24.50 7.13 -8.45
CA ASP A 6 -25.30 7.42 -9.64
C ASP A 6 -24.41 8.03 -10.74
N ARG A 7 -24.48 7.47 -11.95
CA ARG A 7 -23.86 8.09 -13.14
C ARG A 7 -24.91 8.94 -13.84
N LEU A 8 -24.63 10.22 -13.95
CA LEU A 8 -25.50 11.21 -14.57
C LEU A 8 -24.72 11.94 -15.67
N ILE A 9 -25.40 12.33 -16.73
CA ILE A 9 -24.83 13.30 -17.67
C ILE A 9 -25.07 14.72 -17.17
N VAL A 10 -24.28 15.69 -17.65
CA VAL A 10 -24.39 17.09 -17.21
C VAL A 10 -25.81 17.64 -17.39
N ASP A 11 -26.50 17.24 -18.46
CA ASP A 11 -27.87 17.68 -18.73
C ASP A 11 -28.90 17.13 -17.72
N ASP A 12 -28.65 15.96 -17.10
CA ASP A 12 -29.54 15.41 -16.07
C ASP A 12 -29.59 16.29 -14.82
N LEU A 13 -28.52 17.05 -14.55
CA LEU A 13 -28.46 17.96 -13.40
C LEU A 13 -29.45 19.13 -13.51
N ARG A 14 -30.04 19.37 -14.69
CA ARG A 14 -31.11 20.35 -14.89
C ARG A 14 -32.49 19.82 -14.50
N LYS A 15 -32.66 18.50 -14.43
CA LYS A 15 -33.93 17.85 -14.13
C LYS A 15 -34.31 18.00 -12.65
N PRO A 16 -35.50 18.52 -12.29
CA PRO A 16 -35.88 18.77 -10.90
C PRO A 16 -35.82 17.54 -9.98
N GLU A 17 -36.17 16.37 -10.50
CA GLU A 17 -36.15 15.08 -9.79
C GLU A 17 -34.74 14.60 -9.46
N VAL A 18 -33.75 14.95 -10.29
CA VAL A 18 -32.33 14.65 -10.03
C VAL A 18 -31.77 15.62 -9.00
N ARG A 19 -32.08 16.91 -9.12
CA ARG A 19 -31.63 17.94 -8.17
C ARG A 19 -32.09 17.66 -6.75
N LYS A 20 -33.31 17.15 -6.57
CA LYS A 20 -33.86 16.75 -5.25
C LYS A 20 -33.06 15.63 -4.57
N ARG A 21 -32.32 14.83 -5.32
CA ARG A 21 -31.49 13.72 -4.80
C ARG A 21 -30.10 14.19 -4.35
N ILE A 22 -29.65 15.38 -4.79
CA ILE A 22 -28.35 15.94 -4.45
C ILE A 22 -28.52 16.77 -3.17
N THR A 23 -27.90 16.31 -2.08
CA THR A 23 -27.99 16.91 -0.75
C THR A 23 -26.64 17.52 -0.34
N SER A 24 -26.58 18.13 0.84
CA SER A 24 -25.32 18.67 1.40
C SER A 24 -24.26 17.59 1.67
N ALA A 25 -24.66 16.32 1.78
CA ALA A 25 -23.74 15.19 1.95
C ALA A 25 -23.33 14.55 0.60
N SER A 26 -23.86 15.03 -0.52
CA SER A 26 -23.53 14.52 -1.85
C SER A 26 -22.21 15.13 -2.35
N THR A 27 -21.32 14.29 -2.87
CA THR A 27 -20.08 14.74 -3.55
C THR A 27 -20.16 14.37 -5.02
N LEU A 28 -19.91 15.34 -5.91
CA LEU A 28 -19.86 15.11 -7.35
C LEU A 28 -18.43 14.79 -7.77
N TYR A 29 -18.28 13.73 -8.55
CA TYR A 29 -17.03 13.36 -9.19
C TYR A 29 -17.16 13.51 -10.71
N PHE A 30 -16.25 14.25 -11.33
CA PHE A 30 -16.18 14.39 -12.79
C PHE A 30 -15.00 13.58 -13.32
N PRO A 31 -15.22 12.53 -14.13
CA PRO A 31 -14.12 11.77 -14.72
C PRO A 31 -13.33 12.63 -15.71
N PRO A 32 -12.04 12.29 -15.96
CA PRO A 32 -11.28 12.91 -17.03
C PRO A 32 -12.05 12.79 -18.34
N LYS A 33 -12.14 13.91 -19.08
CA LYS A 33 -12.79 13.92 -20.39
C LYS A 33 -11.93 13.21 -21.44
N GLU A 34 -10.63 13.43 -21.38
CA GLU A 34 -9.63 12.93 -22.33
C GLU A 34 -8.35 12.58 -21.58
N MET A 35 -7.60 11.61 -22.08
CA MET A 35 -6.25 11.30 -21.60
C MET A 35 -5.25 12.20 -22.32
N LEU A 36 -4.41 12.90 -21.55
CA LEU A 36 -3.36 13.74 -22.15
C LEU A 36 -2.27 12.87 -22.78
N PRO A 37 -1.63 13.35 -23.87
CA PRO A 37 -0.51 12.65 -24.49
C PRO A 37 0.68 12.54 -23.53
N LEU A 38 1.55 11.55 -23.77
CA LEU A 38 2.80 11.39 -23.04
C LEU A 38 3.69 12.63 -23.22
N ASN A 39 4.40 13.01 -22.15
CA ASN A 39 5.40 14.07 -22.23
C ASN A 39 6.68 13.55 -22.91
N GLU A 40 7.56 14.49 -23.29
CA GLU A 40 8.79 14.19 -24.03
C GLU A 40 9.69 13.17 -23.32
N PHE A 41 9.82 13.28 -22.00
CA PHE A 41 10.59 12.33 -21.19
C PHE A 41 10.03 10.91 -21.25
N ALA A 42 8.70 10.74 -21.20
CA ALA A 42 8.07 9.44 -21.33
C ALA A 42 8.27 8.86 -22.75
N CYS A 43 8.18 9.70 -23.78
CA CYS A 43 8.50 9.30 -25.16
C CYS A 43 9.95 8.83 -25.30
N GLU A 44 10.91 9.50 -24.66
CA GLU A 44 12.32 9.08 -24.66
C GLU A 44 12.52 7.71 -24.00
N LEU A 45 11.83 7.43 -22.89
CA LEU A 45 11.93 6.14 -22.21
C LEU A 45 11.38 4.99 -23.07
N VAL A 46 10.31 5.23 -23.82
CA VAL A 46 9.75 4.28 -24.80
C VAL A 46 10.74 4.07 -25.96
N ALA A 47 11.26 5.15 -26.54
CA ALA A 47 12.23 5.08 -27.64
C ALA A 47 13.52 4.34 -27.26
N ARG A 48 13.97 4.45 -26.00
CA ARG A 48 15.13 3.73 -25.47
C ARG A 48 14.84 2.29 -25.06
N GLY A 49 13.62 1.79 -25.26
CA GLY A 49 13.20 0.44 -24.87
C GLY A 49 13.26 0.19 -23.36
N LYS A 50 13.26 1.25 -22.55
CA LYS A 50 13.28 1.14 -21.08
C LYS A 50 11.88 0.83 -20.52
N THR A 51 10.84 1.14 -21.29
CA THR A 51 9.44 0.82 -21.02
C THR A 51 8.66 0.73 -22.34
N SER A 52 7.43 0.22 -22.31
CA SER A 52 6.50 0.28 -23.45
C SER A 52 5.38 1.30 -23.21
N GLU A 53 4.75 1.75 -24.30
CA GLU A 53 3.59 2.64 -24.21
C GLU A 53 2.44 1.99 -23.43
N GLU A 54 2.24 0.67 -23.60
CA GLU A 54 1.29 -0.12 -22.83
C GLU A 54 1.64 -0.13 -21.33
N GLN A 55 2.92 -0.29 -20.98
CA GLN A 55 3.35 -0.27 -19.58
C GLN A 55 3.12 1.10 -18.93
N LEU A 56 3.33 2.20 -19.64
CA LEU A 56 3.02 3.54 -19.15
C LEU A 56 1.51 3.75 -18.99
N LYS A 57 0.70 3.26 -19.91
CA LYS A 57 -0.78 3.31 -19.84
C LYS A 57 -1.32 2.46 -18.69
N HIS A 58 -0.79 1.25 -18.48
CA HIS A 58 -1.19 0.37 -17.38
C HIS A 58 -0.70 0.83 -16.01
N ALA A 59 0.49 1.47 -15.92
CA ALA A 59 1.02 2.01 -14.67
C ALA A 59 0.16 3.14 -14.08
N LEU A 60 -0.63 3.82 -14.91
CA LEU A 60 -1.54 4.88 -14.47
C LEU A 60 -2.77 4.32 -13.72
N PHE A 61 -3.16 3.05 -13.94
CA PHE A 61 -4.39 2.48 -13.39
C PHE A 61 -4.31 1.00 -12.98
N PRO A 62 -3.48 0.61 -12.01
CA PRO A 62 -3.68 -0.67 -11.34
C PRO A 62 -5.01 -0.63 -10.55
N ASN A 63 -5.98 -1.46 -10.93
CA ASN A 63 -7.25 -1.72 -10.21
C ASN A 63 -8.27 -0.56 -10.08
N ARG A 64 -8.54 0.23 -11.14
CA ARG A 64 -9.58 1.28 -11.09
C ARG A 64 -10.97 0.83 -11.57
N PRO A 65 -12.06 1.38 -10.98
CA PRO A 65 -13.44 1.04 -11.36
C PRO A 65 -13.87 1.64 -12.71
N LEU A 66 -14.54 0.78 -13.50
CA LEU A 66 -15.05 0.84 -14.88
C LEU A 66 -15.92 2.06 -15.35
N TYR A 67 -15.74 3.28 -14.84
CA TYR A 67 -16.31 4.48 -15.51
C TYR A 67 -15.26 5.36 -16.19
N GLN A 68 -13.97 5.07 -16.00
CA GLN A 68 -12.84 5.84 -16.52
C GLN A 68 -12.16 5.22 -17.74
N VAL A 69 -12.60 4.06 -18.19
CA VAL A 69 -12.17 3.47 -19.46
C VAL A 69 -13.27 3.77 -20.46
N VAL A 70 -13.14 4.87 -21.20
CA VAL A 70 -14.04 5.13 -22.31
C VAL A 70 -13.68 4.13 -23.42
N GLY A 71 -14.52 3.11 -23.59
CA GLY A 71 -14.46 2.13 -24.68
C GLY A 71 -13.65 0.88 -24.37
N GLU A 72 -14.36 -0.19 -24.00
CA GLU A 72 -13.97 -1.60 -24.18
C GLU A 72 -12.53 -2.00 -23.76
N ASP A 73 -12.27 -2.09 -22.44
CA ASP A 73 -11.22 -3.01 -22.00
C ASP A 73 -11.78 -4.44 -22.04
N SER A 74 -11.31 -5.24 -23.01
CA SER A 74 -11.62 -6.66 -23.07
C SER A 74 -10.94 -7.40 -21.91
N ILE A 75 -11.60 -8.44 -21.40
CA ILE A 75 -11.05 -9.34 -20.35
C ILE A 75 -9.68 -9.90 -20.76
N GLU A 76 -9.38 -9.95 -22.06
CA GLU A 76 -8.13 -10.46 -22.63
C GLU A 76 -6.90 -9.63 -22.21
N GLY A 77 -7.05 -8.32 -21.95
CA GLY A 77 -5.97 -7.47 -21.46
C GLY A 77 -5.51 -7.79 -20.02
N ALA A 78 -6.42 -8.34 -19.20
CA ALA A 78 -6.12 -8.69 -17.81
C ALA A 78 -5.17 -9.90 -17.68
N TYR A 79 -5.16 -10.78 -18.69
CA TYR A 79 -4.28 -11.96 -18.76
C TYR A 79 -3.44 -11.95 -20.04
N SER A 80 -2.70 -10.86 -20.25
CA SER A 80 -1.68 -10.80 -21.29
C SER A 80 -0.67 -11.95 -21.16
N ASP A 81 0.04 -12.27 -22.24
CA ASP A 81 1.05 -13.34 -22.21
C ASP A 81 2.16 -13.06 -21.19
N HIS A 82 2.48 -11.79 -20.95
CA HIS A 82 3.33 -11.37 -19.84
C HIS A 82 2.73 -11.74 -18.48
N ALA A 83 1.45 -11.39 -18.22
CA ALA A 83 0.78 -11.72 -16.98
C ALA A 83 0.69 -13.25 -16.76
N LYS A 84 0.38 -14.01 -17.81
CA LYS A 84 0.39 -15.49 -17.78
C LYS A 84 1.79 -16.04 -17.47
N GLY A 85 2.85 -15.46 -18.06
CA GLY A 85 4.23 -15.82 -17.78
C GLY A 85 4.64 -15.57 -16.32
N VAL A 86 4.24 -14.43 -15.74
CA VAL A 86 4.47 -14.12 -14.32
C VAL A 86 3.70 -15.06 -13.40
N ILE A 87 2.43 -15.36 -13.72
CA ILE A 87 1.61 -16.31 -12.95
C ILE A 87 2.25 -17.70 -13.00
N ALA A 88 2.67 -18.16 -14.18
CA ALA A 88 3.35 -19.45 -14.34
C ALA A 88 4.66 -19.52 -13.54
N ALA A 89 5.41 -18.43 -13.44
CA ALA A 89 6.64 -18.35 -12.65
C ALA A 89 6.41 -18.30 -11.13
N THR A 90 5.18 -18.05 -10.67
CA THR A 90 4.88 -17.89 -9.23
C THR A 90 5.00 -19.21 -8.46
N SER A 91 4.68 -20.34 -9.09
CA SER A 91 4.77 -21.68 -8.48
C SER A 91 6.19 -22.06 -8.04
N ASN A 92 7.21 -21.50 -8.70
CA ASN A 92 8.63 -21.78 -8.42
C ASN A 92 9.33 -20.64 -7.67
N ARG A 93 8.58 -19.65 -7.18
CA ARG A 93 9.16 -18.48 -6.53
C ARG A 93 9.74 -18.83 -5.16
N LYS A 94 11.06 -18.63 -5.02
CA LYS A 94 11.73 -18.62 -3.71
C LYS A 94 11.69 -17.21 -3.12
N VAL A 95 11.45 -17.12 -1.82
CA VAL A 95 11.57 -15.85 -1.09
C VAL A 95 13.03 -15.40 -1.17
N SER A 96 13.25 -14.15 -1.58
CA SER A 96 14.60 -13.58 -1.66
C SER A 96 15.28 -13.66 -0.28
N PRO A 97 16.55 -14.05 -0.18
CA PRO A 97 17.30 -13.99 1.08
C PRO A 97 17.36 -12.58 1.68
N LYS A 98 17.17 -11.53 0.86
CA LYS A 98 17.11 -10.13 1.30
C LYS A 98 15.74 -9.72 1.86
N TYR A 99 14.72 -10.58 1.77
CA TYR A 99 13.39 -10.27 2.27
C TYR A 99 13.37 -10.39 3.80
N PRO A 100 13.09 -9.31 4.53
CA PRO A 100 13.13 -9.36 5.99
C PRO A 100 11.85 -10.03 6.50
N ILE A 101 11.98 -11.26 6.99
CA ILE A 101 10.85 -12.07 7.46
C ILE A 101 10.47 -11.58 8.86
N TYR A 102 9.18 -11.31 9.08
CA TYR A 102 8.66 -10.97 10.40
C TYR A 102 8.83 -12.15 11.37
N ARG A 103 9.45 -11.89 12.53
CA ARG A 103 9.78 -12.90 13.55
C ARG A 103 9.63 -12.40 14.99
N ALA A 104 8.86 -11.34 15.21
CA ALA A 104 8.58 -10.89 16.57
C ALA A 104 7.92 -11.99 17.39
N SER A 105 8.28 -12.09 18.68
CA SER A 105 7.57 -12.92 19.63
C SER A 105 6.13 -12.41 19.82
N PRO A 106 5.19 -13.28 20.25
CA PRO A 106 3.84 -12.83 20.58
C PRO A 106 3.82 -11.71 21.63
N ALA A 107 4.77 -11.73 22.58
CA ALA A 107 4.92 -10.69 23.60
C ALA A 107 5.36 -9.36 22.98
N MET A 108 6.34 -9.38 22.08
CA MET A 108 6.82 -8.18 21.38
C MET A 108 5.74 -7.57 20.50
N GLN A 109 5.02 -8.39 19.73
CA GLN A 109 3.90 -7.93 18.90
C GLN A 109 2.82 -7.25 19.74
N LYS A 110 2.37 -7.93 20.80
CA LYS A 110 1.35 -7.39 21.71
C LYS A 110 1.80 -6.09 22.37
N THR A 111 3.04 -6.05 22.84
CA THR A 111 3.59 -4.86 23.52
C THR A 111 3.61 -3.65 22.60
N VAL A 112 4.11 -3.81 21.36
CA VAL A 112 4.13 -2.73 20.38
C VAL A 112 2.70 -2.31 20.02
N GLU A 113 1.78 -3.25 19.82
CA GLU A 113 0.36 -2.96 19.60
C GLU A 113 -0.24 -2.12 20.74
N GLN A 114 0.00 -2.50 22.00
CA GLN A 114 -0.50 -1.75 23.16
C GLN A 114 0.10 -0.34 23.24
N ILE A 115 1.40 -0.16 22.97
CA ILE A 115 2.01 1.18 22.88
C ILE A 115 1.32 2.04 21.79
N TYR A 116 0.86 1.43 20.69
CA TYR A 116 0.18 2.17 19.63
C TYR A 116 -1.30 2.42 19.92
N LEU A 117 -1.99 1.52 20.62
CA LEU A 117 -3.44 1.63 20.84
C LEU A 117 -3.82 2.28 22.18
N GLU A 118 -2.99 2.16 23.20
CA GLU A 118 -3.28 2.58 24.58
C GLU A 118 -2.42 3.78 24.97
N ASN A 119 -3.05 4.93 25.23
CA ASN A 119 -2.32 6.18 25.54
C ASN A 119 -1.53 6.08 26.85
N ASP A 120 -2.06 5.39 27.86
CA ASP A 120 -1.41 5.25 29.17
C ASP A 120 -0.15 4.39 29.05
N VAL A 121 -0.25 3.24 28.37
CA VAL A 121 0.91 2.37 28.07
C VAL A 121 1.97 3.11 27.27
N ARG A 122 1.55 3.93 26.29
CA ARG A 122 2.48 4.78 25.54
C ARG A 122 3.18 5.80 26.43
N ALA A 123 2.45 6.46 27.34
CA ALA A 123 3.01 7.43 28.25
C ALA A 123 4.06 6.77 29.18
N ASP A 124 3.75 5.60 29.72
CA ASP A 124 4.66 4.82 30.56
C ASP A 124 5.93 4.41 29.80
N TYR A 125 5.78 3.95 28.55
CA TYR A 125 6.91 3.61 27.68
C TYR A 125 7.77 4.83 27.36
N LEU A 126 7.17 5.99 27.04
CA LEU A 126 7.91 7.21 26.71
C LEU A 126 8.62 7.81 27.93
N GLN A 127 8.09 7.60 29.14
CA GLN A 127 8.72 8.08 30.37
C GLN A 127 10.01 7.30 30.68
N SER A 128 10.00 5.98 30.52
CA SER A 128 11.20 5.16 30.70
C SER A 128 11.12 3.87 29.87
N PRO A 129 11.64 3.88 28.63
CA PRO A 129 11.63 2.69 27.76
C PRO A 129 12.34 1.49 28.40
N ALA A 130 13.44 1.74 29.12
CA ALA A 130 14.23 0.70 29.78
C ALA A 130 13.45 0.02 30.93
N SER A 131 12.82 0.81 31.80
CA SER A 131 12.02 0.26 32.91
C SER A 131 10.79 -0.47 32.38
N PHE A 132 10.15 0.10 31.35
CA PHE A 132 9.00 -0.50 30.70
C PHE A 132 9.35 -1.86 30.08
N ALA A 133 10.44 -1.95 29.30
CA ALA A 133 10.85 -3.17 28.63
C ALA A 133 11.10 -4.33 29.61
N VAL A 134 11.71 -4.06 30.77
CA VAL A 134 11.96 -5.08 31.80
C VAL A 134 10.67 -5.55 32.48
N SER A 135 9.62 -4.73 32.50
CA SER A 135 8.32 -5.09 33.08
C SER A 135 7.52 -6.09 32.24
N ILE A 136 7.86 -6.24 30.95
CA ILE A 136 7.14 -7.10 30.03
C ILE A 136 7.68 -8.53 30.12
N SER A 137 6.78 -9.48 30.40
CA SER A 137 7.13 -10.90 30.44
C SER A 137 7.21 -11.51 29.03
N ASN A 138 8.07 -12.51 28.87
CA ASN A 138 8.22 -13.33 27.65
C ASN A 138 8.80 -12.59 26.43
N LEU A 139 9.45 -11.44 26.61
CA LEU A 139 10.33 -10.88 25.60
C LEU A 139 11.64 -11.66 25.54
N THR A 140 12.20 -11.81 24.35
CA THR A 140 13.58 -12.29 24.20
C THR A 140 14.57 -11.21 24.65
N ASP A 141 15.79 -11.59 25.01
CA ASP A 141 16.83 -10.62 25.42
C ASP A 141 17.06 -9.52 24.37
N LEU A 142 17.00 -9.90 23.09
CA LEU A 142 17.15 -8.99 21.96
C LEU A 142 15.97 -8.01 21.86
N GLU A 143 14.74 -8.49 22.04
CA GLU A 143 13.53 -7.64 22.04
C GLU A 143 13.50 -6.70 23.25
N THR A 144 13.90 -7.18 24.43
CA THR A 144 14.01 -6.36 25.64
C THR A 144 15.03 -5.25 25.45
N ALA A 145 16.22 -5.56 24.91
CA ALA A 145 17.25 -4.56 24.63
C ALA A 145 16.80 -3.56 23.55
N ALA A 146 16.07 -4.02 22.54
CA ALA A 146 15.54 -3.17 21.49
C ALA A 146 14.47 -2.21 22.01
N LEU A 147 13.50 -2.69 22.80
CA LEU A 147 12.48 -1.84 23.43
C LEU A 147 13.10 -0.86 24.44
N ALA A 148 14.05 -1.33 25.25
CA ALA A 148 14.76 -0.48 26.22
C ALA A 148 15.54 0.67 25.57
N SER A 149 15.94 0.51 24.31
CA SER A 149 16.69 1.53 23.58
C SER A 149 15.87 2.73 23.13
N GLY A 150 14.53 2.61 23.07
CA GLY A 150 13.66 3.65 22.51
C GLY A 150 13.85 3.92 21.01
N ASP A 151 14.73 3.18 20.33
CA ASP A 151 15.06 3.37 18.91
C ASP A 151 14.20 2.45 18.04
N PHE A 152 13.35 3.08 17.22
CA PHE A 152 12.49 2.39 16.26
C PHE A 152 13.28 1.45 15.34
N THR A 153 14.50 1.80 14.93
CA THR A 153 15.33 1.00 14.03
C THR A 153 15.71 -0.32 14.69
N LYS A 154 16.05 -0.29 15.98
CA LYS A 154 16.40 -1.47 16.76
C LYS A 154 15.19 -2.34 17.05
N VAL A 155 14.05 -1.72 17.35
CA VAL A 155 12.75 -2.41 17.50
C VAL A 155 12.35 -3.11 16.19
N TYR A 156 12.46 -2.43 15.06
CA TYR A 156 12.20 -2.99 13.74
C TYR A 156 13.15 -4.14 13.41
N ALA A 157 14.44 -3.99 13.70
CA ALA A 157 15.44 -5.03 13.51
C ALA A 157 15.15 -6.26 14.39
N ALA A 158 14.74 -6.06 15.64
CA ALA A 158 14.38 -7.14 16.55
C ALA A 158 13.17 -7.96 16.08
N MET A 159 12.20 -7.28 15.46
CA MET A 159 10.97 -7.91 14.97
C MET A 159 11.13 -8.62 13.62
N LYS A 160 12.33 -8.58 13.00
CA LYS A 160 12.57 -9.20 11.69
C LYS A 160 13.83 -10.07 11.72
N SER A 161 13.75 -11.28 11.17
CA SER A 161 14.94 -12.06 10.87
C SER A 161 15.48 -11.67 9.50
N GLY A 162 16.70 -11.15 9.49
CA GLY A 162 17.47 -10.85 8.29
C GLY A 162 18.73 -10.09 8.69
N ASN A 163 19.85 -10.40 8.05
CA ASN A 163 21.09 -9.66 8.28
C ASN A 163 20.91 -8.27 7.65
N LEU A 164 20.53 -7.26 8.44
CA LEU A 164 20.37 -5.87 7.98
C LEU A 164 21.68 -5.35 7.33
N ASP A 165 22.83 -5.88 7.75
CA ASP A 165 24.14 -5.57 7.18
C ASP A 165 24.29 -6.04 5.71
N GLN A 166 23.56 -7.08 5.29
CA GLN A 166 23.53 -7.50 3.88
C GLN A 166 22.58 -6.67 2.99
N ALA A 167 21.71 -5.85 3.60
CA ALA A 167 20.82 -4.94 2.88
C ALA A 167 21.45 -3.57 2.62
N ILE A 168 22.44 -3.17 3.42
CA ILE A 168 23.14 -1.88 3.34
C ILE A 168 24.48 -2.00 2.57
N GLY A 169 25.05 -3.20 2.46
CA GLY A 169 26.31 -3.44 1.75
C GLY A 169 26.17 -4.13 0.38
N LYS A 170 26.05 -3.34 -0.70
CA LYS A 170 26.74 -3.47 -2.00
C LYS A 170 26.13 -2.54 -3.04
#